data_AF-A0A356F9U1-F1
#
_entry.id   AF-A0A356F9U1-F1
#
_cell.length_a   1.000
_cell.length_b   1.000
_cell.length_c   1.000
_cell.angle_alpha   90.00
_cell.angle_beta   90.00
_cell.angle_gamma   90.00
#
_symmetry.space_group_name_H-M   'P 1'
#
loop_
_entity.id
_entity.type
_entity.pdbx_description
1 polymer ?
#
loop_
_entity_poly.entity_id
_entity_poly.type
_entity_poly.pdbx_seq_one_letter_code
_entity_poly.pdbx_strand_id
1 'polypeptide(L)'
;MHDKNPTDEQEAELQIDTSGMSEGKRQALEVAEAAREQTWQHPSFVGELFLGRFRDELILPYPLQGDEDRATGDEYIARMREVLKDRIDADKIDEDGEIPDEAIEALAELGAFGIKIP
;
A
#
# COMPACT_ATOMS: atom_id res chain seq x y z
N MET A 1 32.73 1.03 -24.64
CA MET A 1 32.47 0.44 -25.97
C MET A 1 31.65 -0.82 -25.75
N HIS A 2 30.47 -0.89 -26.35
CA HIS A 2 29.36 -1.83 -26.11
C HIS A 2 28.64 -1.55 -24.78
N ASP A 3 27.54 -0.80 -24.69
CA ASP A 3 26.39 -0.67 -25.59
C ASP A 3 25.80 -2.01 -26.02
N LYS A 4 24.74 -2.41 -25.31
CA LYS A 4 23.46 -2.88 -25.83
C LYS A 4 22.56 -3.20 -24.64
N ASN A 5 21.70 -2.25 -24.29
CA ASN A 5 20.41 -2.57 -23.69
C ASN A 5 19.72 -3.54 -24.66
N PRO A 6 19.48 -4.81 -24.31
CA PRO A 6 18.65 -5.65 -25.14
C PRO A 6 17.20 -5.33 -24.78
N THR A 7 16.49 -4.74 -25.75
CA THR A 7 15.02 -4.78 -25.92
C THR A 7 14.22 -4.21 -24.73
N ASP A 8 13.67 -2.99 -24.78
CA ASP A 8 12.61 -2.56 -25.72
C ASP A 8 11.89 -3.77 -26.37
N GLU A 9 11.46 -4.72 -25.53
CA GLU A 9 10.40 -5.64 -25.91
C GLU A 9 9.17 -4.77 -26.09
N GLN A 10 8.85 -4.51 -27.36
CA GLN A 10 7.59 -3.95 -27.80
C GLN A 10 6.48 -4.61 -26.99
N GLU A 11 5.86 -3.85 -26.08
CA GLU A 11 4.66 -4.26 -25.38
C GLU A 11 3.64 -4.60 -26.48
N ALA A 12 3.48 -5.89 -26.73
CA ALA A 12 2.44 -6.35 -27.62
C ALA A 12 1.13 -5.96 -26.95
N GLU A 13 0.47 -4.93 -27.46
CA GLU A 13 -0.96 -4.71 -27.25
C GLU A 13 -1.63 -6.04 -27.58
N LEU A 14 -1.93 -6.83 -26.56
CA LEU A 14 -2.77 -8.00 -26.67
C LEU A 14 -4.18 -7.48 -26.93
N GLN A 15 -4.46 -7.14 -28.20
CA GLN A 15 -5.79 -6.82 -28.67
C GLN A 15 -6.62 -8.10 -28.59
N ILE A 16 -7.33 -8.27 -27.48
CA ILE A 16 -8.31 -9.33 -27.31
C ILE A 16 -9.41 -9.08 -28.34
N ASP A 17 -9.63 -10.03 -29.26
CA ASP A 17 -10.73 -9.96 -30.22
C ASP A 17 -12.07 -10.06 -29.47
N THR A 18 -12.71 -8.91 -29.26
CA THR A 18 -14.02 -8.81 -28.60
C THR A 18 -15.20 -8.92 -29.55
N SER A 19 -14.98 -9.19 -30.85
CA SER A 19 -16.05 -9.18 -31.87
C SER A 19 -17.16 -10.22 -31.61
N GLY A 20 -16.85 -11.30 -30.89
CA GLY A 20 -17.80 -12.33 -30.48
C GLY A 20 -18.40 -12.16 -29.07
N MET A 21 -18.11 -11.07 -28.36
CA MET A 21 -18.58 -10.86 -26.99
C MET A 21 -19.93 -10.14 -26.92
N SER A 22 -20.73 -10.44 -25.89
CA SER A 22 -21.90 -9.63 -25.57
C SER A 22 -21.49 -8.24 -25.10
N GLU A 23 -22.37 -7.25 -25.27
CA GLU A 23 -22.10 -5.86 -24.91
C GLU A 23 -21.66 -5.70 -23.44
N GLY A 24 -22.35 -6.37 -22.52
CA GLY A 24 -21.98 -6.35 -21.10
C GLY A 24 -20.63 -7.00 -20.80
N LYS A 25 -20.24 -8.05 -21.54
CA LYS A 25 -18.93 -8.69 -21.38
C LYS A 25 -17.80 -7.80 -21.92
N ARG A 26 -18.04 -7.12 -23.04
CA ARG A 26 -17.09 -6.15 -23.61
C ARG A 26 -16.89 -4.96 -22.67
N GLN A 27 -17.97 -4.38 -22.13
CA GLN A 27 -17.88 -3.29 -21.16
C GLN A 27 -17.15 -3.71 -19.87
N ALA A 28 -17.42 -4.91 -19.35
CA ALA A 28 -16.73 -5.42 -18.17
C ALA A 28 -15.21 -5.60 -18.42
N LEU A 29 -14.83 -6.09 -19.60
CA LEU A 29 -13.42 -6.22 -19.98
C LEU A 29 -12.74 -4.86 -20.16
N GLU A 30 -13.39 -3.91 -20.83
CA GLU A 30 -12.89 -2.55 -21.00
C GLU A 30 -12.65 -1.85 -19.65
N VAL A 31 -13.56 -2.02 -18.69
CA VAL A 31 -13.40 -1.48 -17.33
C VAL A 31 -12.23 -2.16 -16.61
N ALA A 32 -12.07 -3.48 -16.73
CA ALA A 32 -10.97 -4.21 -16.11
C ALA A 32 -9.61 -3.82 -16.69
N GLU A 33 -9.50 -3.68 -18.02
CA GLU A 33 -8.27 -3.24 -18.68
C GLU A 33 -7.96 -1.76 -18.40
N ALA A 34 -8.97 -0.89 -18.32
CA ALA A 34 -8.77 0.52 -17.96
C ALA A 34 -8.28 0.70 -16.51
N ALA A 35 -8.60 -0.24 -15.62
CA ALA A 35 -8.10 -0.27 -14.24
C ALA A 35 -6.73 -0.95 -14.12
N ARG A 36 -6.21 -1.56 -15.19
CA ARG A 36 -4.91 -2.20 -15.20
C ARG A 36 -3.82 -1.15 -15.18
N GLU A 37 -2.83 -1.35 -14.31
CA GLU A 37 -1.64 -0.51 -14.30
C GLU A 37 -0.83 -0.77 -15.58
N GLN A 38 -0.84 0.20 -16.50
CA GLN A 38 -0.22 0.07 -17.82
C GLN A 38 1.30 0.26 -17.78
N THR A 39 1.83 0.91 -16.75
CA THR A 39 3.27 1.13 -16.61
C THR A 39 3.66 0.93 -15.17
N TRP A 40 4.39 -0.16 -14.91
CA TRP A 40 4.87 -0.47 -13.58
C TRP A 40 6.06 0.43 -13.24
N GLN A 41 5.82 1.57 -12.60
CA GLN A 41 6.87 2.57 -12.32
C GLN A 41 7.86 2.10 -11.24
N HIS A 42 7.47 1.13 -10.42
CA HIS A 42 8.27 0.64 -9.30
C HIS A 42 8.39 -0.89 -9.32
N PRO A 43 9.49 -1.46 -9.84
CA PRO A 43 9.66 -2.91 -9.91
C PRO A 43 9.51 -3.57 -8.53
N SER A 44 8.74 -4.65 -8.47
CA SER A 44 8.50 -5.41 -7.25
C SER A 44 9.54 -6.52 -7.08
N PHE A 45 10.20 -6.57 -5.93
CA PHE A 45 11.14 -7.66 -5.61
C PHE A 45 10.49 -9.05 -5.73
N VAL A 46 9.32 -9.23 -5.10
CA VAL A 46 8.60 -10.51 -5.12
C VAL A 46 8.08 -10.82 -6.53
N GLY A 47 7.64 -9.80 -7.28
CA GLY A 47 7.20 -9.97 -8.66
C GLY A 47 8.32 -10.47 -9.58
N GLU A 48 9.50 -9.86 -9.48
CA GLU A 48 10.67 -10.25 -10.26
C GLU A 48 11.17 -11.64 -9.85
N LEU A 49 11.16 -11.94 -8.55
CA LEU A 49 11.50 -13.27 -8.06
C LEU A 49 10.56 -14.35 -8.61
N PHE A 50 9.26 -14.06 -8.70
CA PHE A 50 8.28 -14.97 -9.31
C PHE A 50 8.58 -15.26 -10.78
N LEU A 51 9.13 -14.28 -11.51
CA LEU A 51 9.60 -14.42 -12.89
C LEU A 51 11.00 -15.04 -13.00
N GLY A 52 11.60 -15.48 -11.89
CA GLY A 52 12.93 -16.09 -11.83
C GLY A 52 14.08 -15.07 -11.90
N ARG A 53 13.80 -13.79 -11.70
CA ARG A 53 14.79 -12.70 -11.69
C ARG A 53 15.08 -12.31 -10.24
N PHE A 54 16.30 -12.59 -9.78
CA PHE A 54 16.73 -12.16 -8.45
C PHE A 54 17.29 -10.73 -8.54
N ARG A 55 16.58 -9.78 -7.93
CA ARG A 55 16.89 -8.34 -7.95
C ARG A 55 17.07 -7.78 -6.54
N ASP A 56 18.20 -8.08 -5.92
CA ASP A 56 18.49 -7.75 -4.53
C ASP A 56 18.54 -6.23 -4.26
N GLU A 57 18.84 -5.41 -5.27
CA GLU A 57 18.87 -3.96 -5.18
C GLU A 57 17.52 -3.33 -4.82
N LEU A 58 16.42 -4.07 -4.92
CA LEU A 58 15.07 -3.61 -4.56
C LEU A 58 14.78 -3.70 -3.06
N ILE A 59 15.59 -4.43 -2.30
CA ILE A 59 15.38 -4.68 -0.86
C ILE A 59 16.65 -4.48 -0.01
N LEU A 60 17.82 -4.40 -0.65
CA LEU A 60 19.11 -4.23 0.03
C LEU A 60 19.82 -2.93 -0.38
N PRO A 61 20.48 -2.25 0.57
CA PRO A 61 20.40 -2.48 2.01
C PRO A 61 18.98 -2.16 2.54
N TYR A 62 18.66 -2.64 3.75
CA TYR A 62 17.35 -2.36 4.35
C TYR A 62 17.10 -0.85 4.41
N PRO A 63 15.96 -0.34 3.91
CA PRO A 63 15.68 1.08 3.92
C PRO A 63 15.51 1.57 5.36
N LEU A 64 16.32 2.55 5.74
CA LEU A 64 16.19 3.24 7.02
C LEU A 64 15.44 4.55 6.82
N GLN A 65 14.56 4.86 7.77
CA GLN A 65 13.87 6.16 7.82
C GLN A 65 14.87 7.28 8.10
N GLY A 66 14.60 8.48 7.59
CA GLY A 66 15.37 9.67 7.95
C GLY A 66 15.17 10.04 9.41
N ASP A 67 16.16 10.72 10.01
CA ASP A 67 16.14 11.07 11.43
C ASP A 67 14.93 11.97 11.80
N GLU A 68 14.54 12.89 10.91
CA GLU A 68 13.39 13.79 11.11
C GLU A 68 12.05 13.03 11.06
N ASP A 69 11.87 12.15 10.07
CA ASP A 69 10.69 11.30 9.95
C ASP A 69 10.56 10.36 11.15
N ARG A 70 11.68 9.75 11.57
CA ARG A 70 11.72 8.90 12.76
C ARG A 70 11.35 9.68 14.00
N ALA A 71 11.94 10.86 14.23
CA ALA A 71 11.65 11.68 15.41
C ALA A 71 10.18 12.07 15.47
N THR A 72 9.59 12.46 14.34
CA THR A 72 8.16 12.78 14.23
C THR A 72 7.28 11.57 14.59
N GLY A 73 7.62 10.39 14.06
CA GLY A 73 6.93 9.14 14.37
C GLY A 73 7.05 8.75 15.84
N ASP A 74 8.26 8.84 16.41
CA ASP A 74 8.55 8.47 17.79
C ASP A 74 7.78 9.36 18.78
N GLU A 75 7.70 10.67 18.54
CA GLU A 75 6.90 11.59 19.35
C GLU A 75 5.41 11.22 19.33
N TYR A 76 4.88 10.93 18.15
CA TYR A 76 3.47 10.53 18.01
C TYR A 76 3.18 9.20 18.69
N ILE A 77 4.03 8.19 18.50
CA ILE A 77 3.90 6.86 19.12
C ILE A 77 3.95 6.97 20.64
N ALA A 78 4.77 7.87 21.20
CA ALA A 78 4.82 8.10 22.64
C ALA A 78 3.48 8.60 23.17
N ARG A 79 2.87 9.62 22.56
CA ARG A 79 1.54 10.13 22.94
C ARG A 79 0.45 9.09 22.75
N MET A 80 0.48 8.34 21.64
CA MET A 80 -0.46 7.26 21.39
C MET A 80 -0.39 6.18 22.47
N ARG A 81 0.81 5.82 22.90
CA ARG A 81 1.01 4.82 23.95
C ARG A 81 0.38 5.24 25.27
N GLU A 82 0.47 6.51 25.65
CA GLU A 82 -0.17 7.04 26.86
C GLU A 82 -1.69 6.96 26.75
N VAL A 83 -2.27 7.44 25.64
CA VAL A 83 -3.73 7.35 25.40
C VAL A 83 -4.23 5.91 25.47
N LEU A 84 -3.57 4.99 24.77
CA LEU A 84 -3.96 3.58 24.74
C LEU A 84 -3.88 2.92 26.12
N LYS A 85 -2.93 3.31 26.97
CA LYS A 85 -2.76 2.72 28.31
C LYS A 85 -3.70 3.32 29.35
N ASP A 86 -3.88 4.63 29.29
CA ASP A 86 -4.51 5.37 30.39
C ASP A 86 -5.99 5.64 30.14
N ARG A 87 -6.45 5.58 28.88
CA ARG A 87 -7.80 5.99 28.49
C ARG A 87 -8.60 4.89 27.80
N ILE A 88 -7.99 3.74 27.49
CA ILE A 88 -8.63 2.66 26.74
C ILE A 88 -8.40 1.34 27.47
N ASP A 89 -9.48 0.74 27.95
CA ASP A 89 -9.47 -0.58 28.56
C ASP A 89 -9.82 -1.63 27.49
N ALA A 90 -8.79 -2.28 26.94
CA ALA A 90 -8.96 -3.26 25.87
C ALA A 90 -9.71 -4.52 26.33
N ASP A 91 -9.51 -4.96 27.58
CA ASP A 91 -10.17 -6.15 28.11
C ASP A 91 -11.68 -5.89 28.28
N LYS A 92 -12.04 -4.70 28.77
CA LYS A 92 -13.44 -4.28 28.86
C LYS A 92 -14.12 -4.16 27.51
N ILE A 93 -13.43 -3.63 26.49
CA ILE A 93 -13.96 -3.53 25.12
C ILE A 93 -14.23 -4.93 24.53
N ASP A 94 -13.33 -5.88 24.76
CA ASP A 94 -13.53 -7.27 24.32
C ASP A 94 -14.72 -7.93 25.04
N GLU A 95 -14.86 -7.70 26.35
CA GLU A 95 -15.98 -8.20 27.16
C GLU A 95 -17.33 -7.61 26.73
N ASP A 96 -17.40 -6.29 26.60
CA ASP A 96 -18.65 -5.57 26.28
C ASP A 96 -19.01 -5.69 24.78
N GLY A 97 -18.02 -5.95 23.91
CA GLY A 97 -18.17 -6.02 22.46
C GLY A 97 -18.36 -4.66 21.78
N GLU A 98 -18.20 -3.57 22.52
CA GLU A 98 -18.43 -2.20 22.06
C GLU A 98 -17.26 -1.29 22.49
N ILE A 99 -16.90 -0.33 21.63
CA ILE A 99 -15.89 0.68 21.95
C ILE A 99 -16.61 1.87 22.60
N PRO A 100 -16.25 2.27 23.83
CA PRO A 100 -16.93 3.35 24.51
C PRO A 100 -16.59 4.72 23.89
N ASP A 101 -17.53 5.67 23.97
CA ASP A 101 -17.41 7.00 23.36
C ASP A 101 -16.15 7.73 23.82
N GLU A 102 -15.79 7.62 25.10
CA GLU A 102 -14.59 8.26 25.65
C GLU A 102 -13.28 7.75 25.01
N ALA A 103 -13.24 6.49 24.56
CA ALA A 103 -12.08 5.93 23.87
C ALA A 103 -11.99 6.49 22.44
N ILE A 104 -13.13 6.62 21.77
CA ILE A 104 -13.21 7.23 20.44
C ILE A 104 -12.81 8.71 20.51
N GLU A 105 -13.31 9.45 21.50
CA GLU A 105 -12.95 10.84 21.74
C GLU A 105 -11.44 11.00 22.00
N ALA A 106 -10.86 10.16 22.86
CA ALA A 106 -9.42 10.21 23.14
C ALA A 106 -8.55 9.96 21.89
N LEU A 107 -8.96 9.03 21.02
CA LEU A 107 -8.29 8.79 19.74
C LEU A 107 -8.48 9.94 18.75
N ALA A 108 -9.64 10.60 18.77
CA ALA A 108 -9.92 11.78 17.95
C ALA A 108 -9.08 12.98 18.39
N GLU A 109 -8.97 13.25 19.70
CA GLU A 109 -8.11 14.29 20.27
C GLU A 109 -6.63 14.06 19.92
N LEU A 110 -6.18 12.80 19.88
CA LEU A 110 -4.85 12.42 19.44
C LEU A 110 -4.62 12.63 17.92
N GLY A 111 -5.70 12.80 17.13
CA GLY A 111 -5.64 12.91 15.68
C GLY A 111 -5.46 11.56 14.96
N ALA A 112 -5.74 10.43 15.62
CA ALA A 112 -5.49 9.09 15.07
C ALA A 112 -6.28 8.80 13.78
N PHE A 113 -7.50 9.34 13.65
CA PHE A 113 -8.33 9.15 12.46
C PHE A 113 -7.87 9.94 11.23
N GLY A 114 -6.88 10.84 11.39
CA GLY A 114 -6.41 11.74 10.33
C GLY A 114 -4.91 11.71 10.08
N ILE A 115 -4.18 10.71 10.59
CA ILE A 115 -2.71 10.72 10.66
C ILE A 115 -1.98 10.98 9.32
N LYS A 116 -2.60 10.64 8.19
CA LYS A 116 -2.05 10.81 6.83
C LYS A 116 -2.75 11.87 5.98
N ILE A 117 -3.63 12.67 6.58
CA ILE A 117 -4.33 13.75 5.91
C ILE A 117 -3.46 15.01 6.04
N PRO A 118 -3.09 15.68 4.93
CA PRO A 118 -2.27 16.91 4.95
C PRO A 118 -2.93 18.09 5.65
#